data_AF-A0A3N7FFT1-F1
#
_entry.id   AF-A0A3N7FFT1-F1
#
_cell.length_a   1.000
_cell.length_b   1.000
_cell.length_c   1.000
_cell.angle_alpha   90.00
_cell.angle_beta   90.00
_cell.angle_gamma   90.00
#
_symmetry.space_group_name_H-M   'P 1'
#
loop_
_entity.id
_entity.type
_entity.pdbx_description
1 polymer ?
#
loop_
_entity_poly.entity_id
_entity_poly.type
_entity_poly.pdbx_seq_one_letter_code
_entity_poly.pdbx_strand_id
1 'polypeptide(L)'
;MFIQNIIMTRHALLAMCLLIVLLSMLFPIVLADPLLKICSTTEYGDYDQKSPFGKNVKIVLETLPSITSSTGYNSTAIGEFPDKVTGKALCRGDITSSACQTCLRDASQKLLKDCESKEAIIWYERCQIHYSFQNITSLDVYAGKYPDMESHNKSVSDPVHFYDNVRFLVDNLSNEAALNRSKLMFETGEIKFSRNETIYGLVQCTRDIREDECQKCLSSALIDLKGCCSSKQGGIIVSRNCNVRFELYKYYNTSSHLITFPTPKGRSNWKMVAIIVFIPTMVLTIVIGSSIFCLRRKRRRQRDMERSHLTLLKESASPIGFTTTEEGQLVSSEDLPFMDLNTIRAATDNFSDSNKLGQGGFGNVYKGVLTNVKEIAVKRLSIKSWQGLEEFKNEFILIEKLQHRNLVRLLGCGMEGEEKLLIYEFMPNKSLDIFIFDAERRAQLDWETYYNIISGIARGLLYLHEDSRLRIIHRDLKPSNVLLDHEMVAKISDFGMARIFGENQNKANTRRVVGTLVFLHVKQRIHGSRVRNGRNILCEIGCLQLWCYTS
;
A
#
# COMPACT_ATOMS: atom_id res chain seq x y z
N MET A 1 -72.57 -23.77 -19.04
CA MET A 1 -71.58 -23.66 -17.97
C MET A 1 -70.19 -24.18 -18.36
N PHE A 2 -69.98 -25.45 -18.74
CA PHE A 2 -68.64 -25.98 -19.06
C PHE A 2 -67.88 -25.23 -20.19
N ILE A 3 -68.56 -24.85 -21.27
CA ILE A 3 -67.92 -24.18 -22.42
C ILE A 3 -67.39 -22.77 -22.06
N GLN A 4 -68.09 -22.02 -21.20
CA GLN A 4 -67.63 -20.69 -20.75
C GLN A 4 -66.32 -20.78 -19.93
N ASN A 5 -66.15 -21.81 -19.09
CA ASN A 5 -64.90 -22.02 -18.34
C ASN A 5 -63.71 -22.35 -19.26
N ILE A 6 -63.94 -23.04 -20.38
CA ILE A 6 -62.88 -23.35 -21.38
C ILE A 6 -62.48 -22.10 -22.17
N ILE A 7 -63.44 -21.21 -22.46
CA ILE A 7 -63.18 -19.93 -23.14
C ILE A 7 -62.43 -18.97 -22.20
N MET A 8 -62.87 -18.84 -20.93
CA MET A 8 -62.16 -18.04 -19.92
C MET A 8 -60.72 -18.49 -19.71
N THR A 9 -60.47 -19.80 -19.60
CA THR A 9 -59.10 -20.32 -19.41
C THR A 9 -58.21 -20.09 -20.62
N ARG A 10 -58.73 -20.16 -21.85
CA ARG A 10 -57.97 -19.77 -23.07
C ARG A 10 -57.60 -18.30 -23.11
N HIS A 11 -58.52 -17.39 -22.77
CA HIS A 11 -58.21 -15.96 -22.71
C HIS A 11 -57.25 -15.62 -21.56
N ALA A 12 -57.36 -16.29 -20.41
CA ALA A 12 -56.41 -16.15 -19.30
C ALA A 12 -55.00 -16.64 -19.68
N LEU A 13 -54.89 -17.75 -20.43
CA LEU A 13 -53.60 -18.23 -20.94
C LEU A 13 -52.97 -17.23 -21.92
N LEU A 14 -53.75 -16.72 -22.88
CA LEU A 14 -53.30 -15.70 -23.83
C LEU A 14 -52.87 -14.41 -23.12
N ALA A 15 -53.62 -13.97 -22.11
CA ALA A 15 -53.25 -12.83 -21.28
C ALA A 15 -51.96 -13.07 -20.49
N MET A 16 -51.76 -14.25 -19.91
CA MET A 16 -50.49 -14.60 -19.25
C MET A 16 -49.32 -14.65 -20.25
N CYS A 17 -49.49 -15.25 -21.43
CA CYS A 17 -48.44 -15.27 -22.45
C CYS A 17 -48.09 -13.85 -22.93
N LEU A 18 -49.09 -12.98 -23.16
CA LEU A 18 -48.86 -11.57 -23.49
C LEU A 18 -48.17 -10.83 -22.35
N LEU A 19 -48.55 -11.07 -21.09
CA LEU A 19 -47.91 -10.48 -19.93
C LEU A 19 -46.45 -10.93 -19.79
N ILE A 20 -46.15 -12.21 -20.03
CA ILE A 20 -44.78 -12.75 -20.04
C ILE A 20 -43.96 -12.14 -21.17
N VAL A 21 -44.53 -11.95 -22.37
CA VAL A 21 -43.86 -11.27 -23.48
C VAL A 21 -43.61 -9.79 -23.15
N LEU A 22 -44.60 -9.07 -22.61
CA LEU A 22 -44.45 -7.68 -22.15
C LEU A 22 -43.40 -7.56 -21.03
N LEU A 23 -43.37 -8.48 -20.07
CA LEU A 23 -42.36 -8.53 -19.01
C LEU A 23 -40.97 -8.86 -19.56
N SER A 24 -40.86 -9.72 -20.58
CA SER A 24 -39.57 -10.00 -21.23
C SER A 24 -39.05 -8.81 -22.06
N MET A 25 -39.95 -7.99 -22.62
CA MET A 25 -39.62 -6.74 -23.33
C MET A 25 -39.37 -5.55 -22.38
N LEU A 26 -39.74 -5.66 -21.10
CA LEU A 26 -39.47 -4.67 -20.05
C LEU A 26 -38.09 -4.83 -19.40
N PHE A 27 -37.36 -5.91 -19.68
CA PHE A 27 -35.93 -5.95 -19.45
C PHE A 27 -35.22 -5.29 -20.63
N PRO A 28 -34.70 -4.06 -20.52
CA PRO A 28 -33.66 -3.64 -21.45
C PRO A 28 -32.55 -4.69 -21.41
N ILE A 29 -31.97 -5.01 -22.58
CA ILE A 29 -30.72 -5.75 -22.63
C ILE A 29 -29.66 -4.83 -22.04
N VAL A 30 -29.50 -4.90 -20.72
CA VAL A 30 -28.41 -4.23 -20.01
C VAL A 30 -27.14 -4.93 -20.47
N LEU A 31 -26.49 -4.37 -21.49
CA LEU A 31 -25.09 -4.65 -21.71
C LEU A 31 -24.39 -4.36 -20.40
N ALA A 32 -23.62 -5.32 -19.90
CA ALA A 32 -22.87 -5.13 -18.68
C ALA A 32 -22.00 -3.87 -18.83
N ASP A 33 -22.00 -3.00 -17.83
CA ASP A 33 -21.09 -1.87 -17.85
C ASP A 33 -19.64 -2.34 -17.67
N PRO A 34 -18.66 -1.68 -18.32
CA PRO A 34 -17.26 -1.97 -18.10
C PRO A 34 -16.87 -1.63 -16.66
N LEU A 35 -16.02 -2.47 -16.07
CA LEU A 35 -15.43 -2.23 -14.75
C LEU A 35 -14.61 -0.94 -14.71
N LEU A 36 -13.85 -0.73 -15.78
CA LEU A 36 -13.05 0.47 -15.98
C LEU A 36 -12.72 0.62 -17.46
N LYS A 37 -12.60 1.87 -17.92
CA LYS A 37 -12.17 2.23 -19.27
C LYS A 37 -11.25 3.43 -19.17
N ILE A 38 -10.11 3.39 -19.85
CA ILE A 38 -9.13 4.48 -19.91
C ILE A 38 -8.82 4.76 -21.38
N CYS A 39 -9.07 5.99 -21.82
CA CYS A 39 -8.61 6.54 -23.09
C CYS A 39 -7.41 7.46 -22.77
N SER A 40 -6.20 7.14 -23.24
CA SER A 40 -4.95 7.80 -22.84
C SER A 40 -4.58 8.96 -23.77
N THR A 41 -5.12 10.14 -23.50
CA THR A 41 -4.92 11.35 -24.34
C THR A 41 -3.58 12.05 -24.07
N THR A 42 -3.06 11.96 -22.84
CA THR A 42 -1.98 12.83 -22.33
C THR A 42 -0.57 12.47 -22.78
N GLU A 43 -0.34 11.25 -23.24
CA GLU A 43 1.01 10.75 -23.55
C GLU A 43 1.30 10.74 -25.06
N TYR A 44 0.27 10.55 -25.90
CA TYR A 44 0.41 10.33 -27.35
C TYR A 44 -0.61 11.08 -28.22
N GLY A 45 -1.56 11.78 -27.61
CA GLY A 45 -2.62 12.52 -28.29
C GLY A 45 -3.69 11.65 -28.93
N ASP A 46 -4.62 12.33 -29.59
CA ASP A 46 -5.80 11.73 -30.22
C ASP A 46 -5.57 11.44 -31.72
N TYR A 47 -6.49 10.72 -32.34
CA TYR A 47 -6.50 10.40 -33.76
C TYR A 47 -7.88 10.67 -34.39
N ASP A 48 -7.92 11.16 -35.63
CA ASP A 48 -9.15 11.18 -36.42
C ASP A 48 -9.52 9.74 -36.79
N GLN A 49 -10.75 9.31 -36.49
CA GLN A 49 -11.27 7.98 -36.84
C GLN A 49 -11.12 7.62 -38.34
N LYS A 50 -11.06 8.62 -39.23
CA LYS A 50 -10.88 8.45 -40.69
C LYS A 50 -9.42 8.33 -41.13
N SER A 51 -8.47 8.64 -40.25
CA SER A 51 -7.02 8.52 -40.49
C SER A 51 -6.60 7.06 -40.75
N PRO A 52 -5.41 6.80 -41.32
CA PRO A 52 -4.91 5.43 -41.48
C PRO A 52 -4.76 4.72 -40.12
N PHE A 53 -4.24 5.40 -39.09
CA PHE A 53 -4.24 4.90 -37.71
C PHE A 53 -5.66 4.50 -37.23
N GLY A 54 -6.66 5.37 -37.41
CA GLY A 54 -8.04 5.08 -37.00
C GLY A 54 -8.66 3.87 -37.69
N LYS A 55 -8.35 3.68 -38.98
CA LYS A 55 -8.71 2.46 -39.72
C LYS A 55 -8.00 1.22 -39.16
N ASN A 56 -6.72 1.34 -38.80
CA ASN A 56 -5.97 0.24 -38.20
C ASN A 56 -6.50 -0.14 -36.80
N VAL A 57 -6.89 0.84 -35.97
CA VAL A 57 -7.57 0.60 -34.67
C VAL A 57 -8.86 -0.20 -34.89
N LYS A 58 -9.66 0.20 -35.89
CA LYS A 58 -10.89 -0.53 -36.23
C LYS A 58 -10.62 -1.98 -36.63
N ILE A 59 -9.67 -2.22 -37.53
CA ILE A 59 -9.30 -3.58 -37.97
C ILE A 59 -8.84 -4.43 -36.78
N VAL A 60 -7.99 -3.88 -35.89
CA VAL A 60 -7.52 -4.57 -34.67
C VAL A 60 -8.70 -4.95 -33.77
N LEU A 61 -9.60 -4.00 -33.48
CA LEU A 61 -10.75 -4.22 -32.58
C LEU A 61 -11.83 -5.15 -33.18
N GLU A 62 -11.98 -5.19 -34.50
CA GLU A 62 -12.86 -6.15 -35.18
C GLU A 62 -12.24 -7.56 -35.27
N THR A 63 -10.90 -7.66 -35.30
CA THR A 63 -10.18 -8.94 -35.40
C THR A 63 -10.00 -9.64 -34.06
N LEU A 64 -9.64 -8.92 -32.99
CA LEU A 64 -9.33 -9.50 -31.67
C LEU A 64 -10.40 -10.48 -31.13
N PRO A 65 -11.72 -10.19 -31.22
CA PRO A 65 -12.75 -11.08 -30.66
C PRO A 65 -12.81 -12.48 -31.30
N SER A 66 -12.48 -12.62 -32.60
CA SER A 66 -12.48 -13.94 -33.25
C SER A 66 -11.24 -14.73 -32.88
N ILE A 67 -10.04 -14.15 -33.04
CA ILE A 67 -8.76 -14.83 -32.81
C ILE A 67 -8.48 -15.14 -31.32
N THR A 68 -9.15 -14.44 -30.40
CA THR A 68 -9.01 -14.67 -28.95
C THR A 68 -10.04 -15.66 -28.39
N SER A 69 -11.15 -15.88 -29.10
CA SER A 69 -12.27 -16.71 -28.59
C SER A 69 -11.86 -18.15 -28.24
N SER A 70 -11.02 -18.78 -29.07
CA SER A 70 -10.57 -20.16 -28.88
C SER A 70 -9.41 -20.31 -27.89
N THR A 71 -8.52 -19.32 -27.82
CA THR A 71 -7.32 -19.38 -26.96
C THR A 71 -7.54 -18.75 -25.59
N GLY A 72 -8.41 -17.75 -25.48
CA GLY A 72 -8.59 -16.89 -24.31
C GLY A 72 -7.50 -15.82 -24.11
N TYR A 73 -6.46 -15.79 -24.95
CA TYR A 73 -5.49 -14.69 -25.03
C TYR A 73 -4.94 -14.58 -26.45
N ASN A 74 -4.90 -13.37 -27.03
CA ASN A 74 -4.25 -13.14 -28.30
C ASN A 74 -3.77 -11.69 -28.44
N SER A 75 -2.82 -11.46 -29.35
CA SER A 75 -2.29 -10.15 -29.71
C SER A 75 -2.05 -10.06 -31.20
N THR A 76 -2.41 -8.94 -31.81
CA THR A 76 -2.19 -8.66 -33.24
C THR A 76 -1.65 -7.26 -33.45
N ALA A 77 -0.99 -7.02 -34.59
CA ALA A 77 -0.56 -5.69 -35.00
C ALA A 77 -0.92 -5.45 -36.46
N ILE A 78 -1.43 -4.26 -36.77
CA ILE A 78 -1.92 -3.87 -38.09
C ILE A 78 -1.29 -2.52 -38.48
N GLY A 79 -0.85 -2.43 -39.74
CA GLY A 79 -0.21 -1.23 -40.29
C GLY A 79 1.27 -1.10 -39.96
N GLU A 80 1.91 -0.12 -40.58
CA GLU A 80 3.33 0.22 -40.43
C GLU A 80 3.49 1.61 -39.78
N PHE A 81 4.68 1.91 -39.26
CA PHE A 81 4.95 3.21 -38.66
C PHE A 81 4.75 4.35 -39.69
N PRO A 82 4.05 5.46 -39.34
CA PRO A 82 3.61 5.87 -38.00
C PRO A 82 2.20 5.40 -37.59
N ASP A 83 1.45 4.76 -38.48
CA ASP A 83 0.04 4.38 -38.30
C ASP A 83 -0.17 2.97 -37.71
N LYS A 84 0.90 2.29 -37.31
CA LYS A 84 0.87 0.96 -36.69
C LYS A 84 0.03 0.97 -35.42
N VAL A 85 -0.84 -0.03 -35.27
CA VAL A 85 -1.60 -0.32 -34.05
C VAL A 85 -1.30 -1.73 -33.59
N THR A 86 -0.87 -1.87 -32.34
CA THR A 86 -0.83 -3.16 -31.64
C THR A 86 -2.07 -3.27 -30.76
N GLY A 87 -2.73 -4.43 -30.74
CA GLY A 87 -3.81 -4.72 -29.81
C GLY A 87 -3.65 -6.09 -29.16
N LYS A 88 -4.03 -6.18 -27.88
CA LYS A 88 -4.10 -7.44 -27.13
C LYS A 88 -5.45 -7.59 -26.44
N ALA A 89 -5.90 -8.83 -26.34
CA ALA A 89 -7.14 -9.22 -25.70
C ALA A 89 -6.91 -10.42 -24.76
N LEU A 90 -7.55 -10.40 -23.61
CA LEU A 90 -7.52 -11.46 -22.61
C LEU A 90 -8.95 -11.75 -22.15
N CYS A 91 -9.31 -13.03 -22.09
CA CYS A 91 -10.54 -13.52 -21.49
C CYS A 91 -10.23 -14.22 -20.17
N ARG A 92 -11.21 -14.22 -19.26
CA ARG A 92 -11.10 -14.88 -17.96
C ARG A 92 -10.98 -16.39 -18.13
N GLY A 93 -10.13 -17.06 -17.34
CA GLY A 93 -9.76 -18.46 -17.60
C GLY A 93 -10.88 -19.50 -17.47
N ASP A 94 -12.02 -19.14 -16.87
CA ASP A 94 -13.17 -20.01 -16.58
C ASP A 94 -14.37 -19.85 -17.55
N ILE A 95 -14.27 -19.03 -18.60
CA ILE A 95 -15.39 -18.76 -19.52
C ILE A 95 -15.28 -19.51 -20.85
N THR A 96 -16.44 -19.77 -21.47
CA THR A 96 -16.51 -20.42 -22.78
C THR A 96 -16.04 -19.50 -23.91
N SER A 97 -15.61 -20.07 -25.03
CA SER A 97 -15.23 -19.31 -26.23
C SER A 97 -16.33 -18.38 -26.74
N SER A 98 -17.60 -18.77 -26.63
CA SER A 98 -18.74 -17.91 -26.99
C SER A 98 -18.88 -16.72 -26.03
N ALA A 99 -18.78 -16.92 -24.72
CA ALA A 99 -18.84 -15.85 -23.74
C ALA A 99 -17.63 -14.89 -23.86
N CYS A 100 -16.44 -15.43 -24.16
CA CYS A 100 -15.25 -14.66 -24.48
C CYS A 100 -15.46 -13.79 -25.73
N GLN A 101 -15.95 -14.37 -26.83
CA GLN A 101 -16.17 -13.63 -28.07
C GLN A 101 -17.21 -12.50 -27.91
N THR A 102 -18.31 -12.74 -27.20
CA THR A 102 -19.33 -11.70 -26.93
C THR A 102 -18.73 -10.56 -26.10
N CYS A 103 -18.09 -10.87 -24.97
CA CYS A 103 -17.45 -9.86 -24.12
C CYS A 103 -16.45 -8.99 -24.89
N LEU A 104 -15.62 -9.61 -25.73
CA LEU A 104 -14.64 -8.89 -26.55
C LEU A 104 -15.29 -8.05 -27.65
N ARG A 105 -16.40 -8.47 -28.25
CA ARG A 105 -17.16 -7.64 -29.20
C ARG A 105 -17.74 -6.39 -28.52
N ASP A 106 -18.36 -6.56 -27.36
CA ASP A 106 -18.94 -5.47 -26.59
C ASP A 106 -17.85 -4.45 -26.17
N ALA A 107 -16.73 -4.95 -25.65
CA ALA A 107 -15.55 -4.17 -25.31
C ALA A 107 -14.97 -3.40 -26.53
N SER A 108 -14.83 -4.05 -27.68
CA SER A 108 -14.37 -3.41 -28.93
C SER A 108 -15.31 -2.31 -29.41
N GLN A 109 -16.63 -2.55 -29.40
CA GLN A 109 -17.62 -1.53 -29.77
C GLN A 109 -17.59 -0.34 -28.80
N LYS A 110 -17.44 -0.60 -27.50
CA LYS A 110 -17.37 0.43 -26.46
C LYS A 110 -16.11 1.29 -26.59
N LEU A 111 -14.96 0.69 -26.95
CA LEU A 111 -13.73 1.41 -27.26
C LEU A 111 -13.85 2.25 -28.54
N LEU A 112 -14.39 1.69 -29.63
CA LEU A 112 -14.59 2.43 -30.90
C LEU A 112 -15.55 3.61 -30.78
N LYS A 113 -16.55 3.50 -29.90
CA LYS A 113 -17.53 4.57 -29.67
C LYS A 113 -17.01 5.67 -28.75
N ASP A 114 -16.26 5.31 -27.71
CA ASP A 114 -16.00 6.22 -26.59
C ASP A 114 -14.53 6.68 -26.46
N CYS A 115 -13.57 6.20 -27.27
CA CYS A 115 -12.16 6.60 -27.20
C CYS A 115 -11.60 6.98 -28.58
N GLU A 116 -11.00 8.18 -28.67
CA GLU A 116 -10.26 8.68 -29.86
C GLU A 116 -8.75 8.85 -29.58
N SER A 117 -8.28 8.35 -28.44
CA SER A 117 -6.88 8.40 -27.99
C SER A 117 -6.02 7.30 -28.64
N LYS A 118 -4.75 7.58 -28.97
CA LYS A 118 -3.84 6.59 -29.59
C LYS A 118 -3.45 5.38 -28.72
N GLU A 119 -3.86 5.38 -27.45
CA GLU A 119 -3.84 4.20 -26.59
C GLU A 119 -5.12 4.16 -25.76
N ALA A 120 -5.80 3.02 -25.70
CA ALA A 120 -6.93 2.82 -24.79
C ALA A 120 -7.01 1.38 -24.28
N ILE A 121 -7.54 1.23 -23.07
CA ILE A 121 -7.74 -0.05 -22.40
C ILE A 121 -9.09 -0.09 -21.68
N ILE A 122 -9.78 -1.23 -21.77
CA ILE A 122 -11.07 -1.47 -21.14
C ILE A 122 -11.06 -2.83 -20.43
N TRP A 123 -11.65 -2.88 -19.24
CA TRP A 123 -11.84 -4.09 -18.46
C TRP A 123 -13.32 -4.35 -18.24
N TYR A 124 -13.72 -5.59 -18.49
CA TYR A 124 -15.02 -6.18 -18.18
C TYR A 124 -14.80 -7.34 -17.19
N GLU A 125 -15.87 -7.79 -16.55
CA GLU A 125 -15.84 -8.93 -15.61
C GLU A 125 -15.34 -10.27 -16.18
N ARG A 126 -15.32 -10.37 -17.52
CA ARG A 126 -15.02 -11.59 -18.27
C ARG A 126 -13.89 -11.41 -19.28
N CYS A 127 -13.47 -10.18 -19.58
CA CYS A 127 -12.44 -9.93 -20.59
C CYS A 127 -11.83 -8.52 -20.46
N GLN A 128 -10.72 -8.28 -21.14
CA GLN A 128 -10.14 -6.95 -21.33
C GLN A 128 -9.56 -6.81 -22.74
N ILE A 129 -9.54 -5.58 -23.25
CA ILE A 129 -8.90 -5.21 -24.52
C ILE A 129 -8.03 -3.99 -24.30
N HIS A 130 -6.83 -3.99 -24.87
CA HIS A 130 -5.89 -2.88 -24.89
C HIS A 130 -5.37 -2.69 -26.32
N TYR A 131 -5.43 -1.48 -26.86
CA TYR A 131 -4.71 -1.10 -28.07
C TYR A 131 -3.76 0.07 -27.80
N SER A 132 -2.65 0.12 -28.54
CA SER A 132 -1.65 1.18 -28.47
C SER A 132 -0.90 1.30 -29.80
N PHE A 133 -0.41 2.49 -30.13
CA PHE A 133 0.46 2.72 -31.27
C PHE A 133 1.88 2.12 -31.10
N GLN A 134 2.31 1.85 -29.87
CA GLN A 134 3.57 1.16 -29.59
C GLN A 134 3.39 -0.37 -29.61
N ASN A 135 4.51 -1.10 -29.70
CA ASN A 135 4.51 -2.51 -29.33
C ASN A 135 4.19 -2.59 -27.83
N ILE A 136 3.04 -3.16 -27.49
CA ILE A 136 2.65 -3.42 -26.09
C ILE A 136 3.53 -4.55 -25.56
N THR A 137 4.70 -4.21 -25.02
CA THR A 137 5.66 -5.18 -24.46
C THR A 137 5.42 -5.39 -22.96
N SER A 138 5.84 -6.56 -22.47
CA SER A 138 5.79 -6.98 -21.05
C SER A 138 6.49 -6.02 -20.07
N LEU A 139 7.23 -5.04 -20.59
CA LEU A 139 8.02 -4.04 -19.85
C LEU A 139 7.21 -2.85 -19.31
N ASP A 140 5.89 -2.77 -19.59
CA ASP A 140 5.01 -1.77 -19.02
C ASP A 140 5.09 -1.77 -17.48
N VAL A 141 5.36 -0.59 -16.90
CA VAL A 141 5.42 -0.42 -15.44
C VAL A 141 4.07 -0.77 -14.83
N TYR A 142 4.06 -1.64 -13.81
CA TYR A 142 2.84 -2.00 -13.09
C TYR A 142 2.08 -0.74 -12.64
N ALA A 143 0.82 -0.66 -13.08
CA ALA A 143 -0.09 0.45 -12.80
C ALA A 143 -1.48 -0.12 -12.48
N GLY A 144 -1.64 -0.57 -11.23
CA GLY A 144 -2.92 -1.05 -10.71
C GLY A 144 -4.00 0.04 -10.72
N LYS A 145 -5.23 -0.40 -10.90
CA LYS A 145 -6.46 0.38 -10.74
C LYS A 145 -7.45 -0.42 -9.92
N TYR A 146 -8.18 0.25 -9.05
CA TYR A 146 -9.28 -0.31 -8.28
C TYR A 146 -10.60 0.27 -8.84
N PRO A 147 -11.35 -0.48 -9.67
CA PRO A 147 -12.73 -0.16 -10.01
C PRO A 147 -13.55 0.12 -8.74
N ASP A 148 -14.35 1.18 -8.75
CA ASP A 148 -15.30 1.42 -7.66
C ASP A 148 -16.51 0.51 -7.84
N MET A 149 -16.85 -0.24 -6.80
CA MET A 149 -17.96 -1.20 -6.79
C MET A 149 -18.75 -1.00 -5.50
N GLU A 150 -20.02 -0.60 -5.63
CA GLU A 150 -20.90 -0.38 -4.47
C GLU A 150 -21.02 -1.63 -3.57
N SER A 151 -20.98 -2.82 -4.16
CA SER A 151 -20.98 -4.12 -3.46
C SER A 151 -19.82 -4.28 -2.47
N HIS A 152 -18.70 -3.60 -2.69
CA HIS A 152 -17.51 -3.68 -1.83
C HIS A 152 -17.54 -2.71 -0.65
N ASN A 153 -18.50 -1.78 -0.59
CA ASN A 153 -18.52 -0.73 0.44
C ASN A 153 -19.00 -1.22 1.82
N LYS A 154 -19.31 -2.52 1.97
CA LYS A 154 -19.59 -3.15 3.26
C LYS A 154 -18.28 -3.49 3.98
N SER A 155 -18.21 -3.11 5.26
CA SER A 155 -17.07 -3.42 6.12
C SER A 155 -17.13 -4.84 6.70
N VAL A 156 -15.96 -5.42 6.98
CA VAL A 156 -15.82 -6.66 7.77
C VAL A 156 -15.60 -6.37 9.25
N SER A 157 -16.04 -7.27 10.14
CA SER A 157 -15.99 -7.09 11.60
C SER A 157 -14.59 -7.20 12.19
N ASP A 158 -13.72 -8.05 11.62
CA ASP A 158 -12.29 -8.15 11.98
C ASP A 158 -11.44 -7.96 10.71
N PRO A 159 -11.14 -6.70 10.32
CA PRO A 159 -10.36 -6.39 9.13
C PRO A 159 -8.97 -7.03 9.08
N VAL A 160 -8.32 -7.20 10.23
CA VAL A 160 -6.94 -7.70 10.28
C VAL A 160 -6.92 -9.20 10.01
N HIS A 161 -7.68 -9.99 10.78
CA HIS A 161 -7.71 -11.43 10.58
C HIS A 161 -8.35 -11.81 9.23
N PHE A 162 -9.38 -11.06 8.81
CA PHE A 162 -9.99 -11.24 7.50
C PHE A 162 -8.98 -11.01 6.36
N TYR A 163 -8.27 -9.88 6.39
CA TYR A 163 -7.31 -9.57 5.33
C TYR A 163 -6.10 -10.50 5.34
N ASP A 164 -5.67 -11.03 6.49
CA ASP A 164 -4.61 -12.04 6.51
C ASP A 164 -5.04 -13.34 5.81
N ASN A 165 -6.31 -13.75 5.93
CA ASN A 165 -6.88 -14.86 5.14
C ASN A 165 -6.94 -14.52 3.64
N VAL A 166 -7.40 -13.31 3.26
CA VAL A 166 -7.37 -12.83 1.86
C VAL A 166 -5.96 -12.85 1.30
N ARG A 167 -4.98 -12.36 2.07
CA ARG A 167 -3.57 -12.31 1.68
C ARG A 167 -3.02 -13.70 1.44
N PHE A 168 -3.23 -14.62 2.37
CA PHE A 168 -2.75 -16.01 2.26
C PHE A 168 -3.39 -16.73 1.06
N LEU A 169 -4.69 -16.52 0.82
CA LEU A 169 -5.38 -17.03 -0.35
C LEU A 169 -4.75 -16.49 -1.65
N VAL A 170 -4.67 -15.18 -1.82
CA VAL A 170 -4.17 -14.54 -3.05
C VAL A 170 -2.70 -14.85 -3.31
N ASP A 171 -1.85 -14.90 -2.28
CA ASP A 171 -0.42 -15.23 -2.42
C ASP A 171 -0.23 -16.67 -2.93
N ASN A 172 -0.97 -17.64 -2.37
CA ASN A 172 -0.96 -19.03 -2.82
C ASN A 172 -1.45 -19.17 -4.27
N LEU A 173 -2.59 -18.53 -4.59
CA LEU A 173 -3.10 -18.49 -5.97
C LEU A 173 -2.12 -17.85 -6.97
N SER A 174 -1.37 -16.83 -6.53
CA SER A 174 -0.39 -16.15 -7.37
C SER A 174 0.76 -17.06 -7.76
N ASN A 175 1.28 -17.84 -6.81
CA ASN A 175 2.34 -18.82 -7.07
C ASN A 175 1.89 -19.88 -8.10
N GLU A 176 0.70 -20.46 -7.92
CA GLU A 176 0.14 -21.47 -8.83
C GLU A 176 -0.10 -20.90 -10.24
N ALA A 177 -0.73 -19.72 -10.34
CA ALA A 177 -1.00 -19.05 -11.62
C ALA A 177 0.30 -18.66 -12.35
N ALA A 178 1.34 -18.24 -11.63
CA ALA A 178 2.61 -17.87 -12.23
C ALA A 178 3.40 -19.09 -12.73
N LEU A 179 3.43 -20.18 -11.97
CA LEU A 179 4.23 -21.37 -12.30
C LEU A 179 3.57 -22.27 -13.36
N ASN A 180 2.24 -22.37 -13.39
CA ASN A 180 1.53 -23.36 -14.20
C ASN A 180 0.96 -22.77 -15.50
N ARG A 181 1.81 -22.63 -16.54
CA ARG A 181 1.36 -22.16 -17.88
C ARG A 181 0.21 -22.98 -18.48
N SER A 182 0.10 -24.26 -18.15
CA SER A 182 -1.00 -25.13 -18.63
C SER A 182 -2.37 -24.70 -18.09
N LYS A 183 -2.41 -24.00 -16.95
CA LYS A 183 -3.61 -23.35 -16.40
C LYS A 183 -3.84 -21.92 -16.95
N LEU A 184 -3.30 -21.60 -18.12
CA LEU A 184 -3.59 -20.33 -18.83
C LEU A 184 -3.15 -19.06 -18.07
N MET A 185 -2.24 -19.21 -17.10
CA MET A 185 -1.81 -18.17 -16.13
C MET A 185 -2.98 -17.58 -15.33
N PHE A 186 -3.87 -18.46 -14.87
CA PHE A 186 -5.12 -18.19 -14.17
C PHE A 186 -5.32 -19.19 -13.03
N GLU A 187 -5.73 -18.72 -11.85
CA GLU A 187 -6.06 -19.61 -10.74
C GLU A 187 -7.22 -19.06 -9.89
N THR A 188 -7.99 -19.96 -9.29
CA THR A 188 -9.09 -19.65 -8.37
C THR A 188 -9.06 -20.55 -7.14
N GLY A 189 -9.43 -20.03 -5.99
CA GLY A 189 -9.52 -20.81 -4.76
C GLY A 189 -10.46 -20.22 -3.75
N GLU A 190 -10.69 -20.98 -2.68
CA GLU A 190 -11.56 -20.61 -1.58
C GLU A 190 -10.94 -20.94 -0.23
N ILE A 191 -11.21 -20.12 0.78
CA ILE A 191 -10.74 -20.31 2.15
C ILE A 191 -11.90 -20.05 3.13
N LYS A 192 -12.11 -20.99 4.05
CA LYS A 192 -13.17 -20.87 5.07
C LYS A 192 -12.68 -19.94 6.17
N PHE A 193 -13.31 -18.76 6.26
CA PHE A 193 -12.99 -17.75 7.26
C PHE A 193 -13.76 -17.98 8.56
N SER A 194 -15.06 -18.30 8.45
CA SER A 194 -15.92 -18.63 9.59
C SER A 194 -16.80 -19.84 9.29
N ARG A 195 -17.74 -20.18 10.20
CA ARG A 195 -18.71 -21.26 9.94
C ARG A 195 -19.63 -20.96 8.76
N ASN A 196 -19.89 -19.68 8.50
CA ASN A 196 -20.87 -19.21 7.51
C ASN A 196 -20.23 -18.40 6.38
N GLU A 197 -18.96 -17.98 6.52
CA GLU A 197 -18.27 -17.14 5.54
C GLU A 197 -17.09 -17.87 4.90
N THR A 198 -17.07 -17.85 3.57
CA THR A 198 -15.98 -18.36 2.74
C THR A 198 -15.52 -17.22 1.83
N ILE A 199 -14.22 -17.01 1.76
CA ILE A 199 -13.61 -15.99 0.89
C ILE A 199 -13.23 -16.70 -0.41
N TYR A 200 -13.67 -16.16 -1.54
CA TYR A 200 -13.41 -16.66 -2.89
C TYR A 200 -12.44 -15.73 -3.61
N GLY A 201 -11.30 -16.27 -4.07
CA GLY A 201 -10.23 -15.53 -4.71
C GLY A 201 -9.97 -15.97 -6.15
N LEU A 202 -9.54 -15.02 -6.98
CA LEU A 202 -9.16 -15.22 -8.37
C LEU A 202 -7.96 -14.34 -8.71
N VAL A 203 -6.97 -14.90 -9.39
CA VAL A 203 -5.84 -14.17 -9.96
C VAL A 203 -5.64 -14.55 -11.42
N GLN A 204 -5.15 -13.61 -12.22
CA GLN A 204 -4.85 -13.87 -13.63
C GLN A 204 -3.75 -12.96 -14.15
N CYS A 205 -2.90 -13.49 -15.02
CA CYS A 205 -1.93 -12.74 -15.82
C CYS A 205 -2.26 -12.81 -17.33
N THR A 206 -1.76 -11.85 -18.10
CA THR A 206 -1.64 -11.99 -19.56
C THR A 206 -0.55 -13.02 -19.89
N ARG A 207 -0.61 -13.65 -21.07
CA ARG A 207 0.24 -14.81 -21.40
C ARG A 207 1.49 -14.46 -22.24
N ASP A 208 1.72 -13.18 -22.45
CA ASP A 208 2.90 -12.55 -23.06
C ASP A 208 4.04 -12.27 -22.06
N ILE A 209 3.78 -12.41 -20.75
CA ILE A 209 4.76 -12.10 -19.70
C ILE A 209 5.40 -13.38 -19.12
N ARG A 210 6.58 -13.23 -18.53
CA ARG A 210 7.30 -14.34 -17.87
C ARG A 210 6.66 -14.70 -16.52
N GLU A 211 6.94 -15.89 -16.02
CA GLU A 211 6.51 -16.37 -14.70
C GLU A 211 6.95 -15.38 -13.60
N ASP A 212 8.19 -14.93 -13.66
CA ASP A 212 8.76 -13.97 -12.70
C ASP A 212 8.16 -12.56 -12.85
N GLU A 213 7.62 -12.20 -14.01
CA GLU A 213 6.91 -10.93 -14.24
C GLU A 213 5.46 -11.01 -13.76
N CYS A 214 4.78 -12.14 -14.00
CA CYS A 214 3.46 -12.43 -13.45
C CYS A 214 3.47 -12.40 -11.91
N GLN A 215 4.43 -13.09 -11.29
CA GLN A 215 4.58 -13.08 -9.83
C GLN A 215 4.81 -11.65 -9.28
N LYS A 216 5.66 -10.84 -9.93
CA LYS A 216 5.88 -9.42 -9.55
C LYS A 216 4.61 -8.59 -9.71
N CYS A 217 3.85 -8.80 -10.79
CA CYS A 217 2.62 -8.08 -11.07
C CYS A 217 1.56 -8.41 -10.01
N LEU A 218 1.30 -9.70 -9.74
CA LEU A 218 0.34 -10.15 -8.73
C LEU A 218 0.76 -9.73 -7.30
N SER A 219 2.06 -9.80 -6.98
CA SER A 219 2.59 -9.27 -5.71
C SER A 219 2.34 -7.77 -5.55
N SER A 220 2.42 -6.99 -6.64
CA SER A 220 2.11 -5.56 -6.62
C SER A 220 0.61 -5.30 -6.50
N ALA A 221 -0.22 -6.08 -7.19
CA ALA A 221 -1.67 -6.04 -7.04
C ALA A 221 -2.12 -6.39 -5.60
N LEU A 222 -1.43 -7.31 -4.91
CA LEU A 222 -1.70 -7.63 -3.51
C LEU A 222 -1.37 -6.47 -2.54
N ILE A 223 -0.41 -5.60 -2.89
CA ILE A 223 -0.13 -4.37 -2.13
C ILE A 223 -1.25 -3.35 -2.33
N ASP A 224 -1.69 -3.13 -3.58
CA ASP A 224 -2.79 -2.21 -3.88
C ASP A 224 -4.12 -2.71 -3.29
N LEU A 225 -4.37 -4.02 -3.32
CA LEU A 225 -5.53 -4.67 -2.69
C LEU A 225 -5.59 -4.39 -1.18
N LYS A 226 -4.43 -4.38 -0.52
CA LYS A 226 -4.34 -4.02 0.91
C LYS A 226 -4.69 -2.56 1.16
N GLY A 227 -4.26 -1.67 0.26
CA GLY A 227 -4.55 -0.24 0.29
C GLY A 227 -6.03 0.09 0.04
N CYS A 228 -6.67 -0.55 -0.95
CA CYS A 228 -8.06 -0.27 -1.30
C CYS A 228 -9.09 -0.94 -0.38
N CYS A 229 -8.80 -2.17 0.06
CA CYS A 229 -9.84 -3.15 0.32
C CYS A 229 -9.62 -3.98 1.59
N SER A 230 -8.63 -3.66 2.43
CA SER A 230 -8.32 -4.44 3.64
C SER A 230 -9.43 -4.48 4.70
N SER A 231 -10.36 -3.54 4.68
CA SER A 231 -11.56 -3.52 5.54
C SER A 231 -12.86 -3.83 4.81
N LYS A 232 -12.81 -4.19 3.52
CA LYS A 232 -13.98 -4.41 2.66
C LYS A 232 -14.31 -5.90 2.51
N GLN A 233 -15.60 -6.22 2.31
CA GLN A 233 -16.08 -7.59 2.04
C GLN A 233 -15.66 -8.14 0.65
N GLY A 234 -15.27 -7.26 -0.26
CA GLY A 234 -14.73 -7.62 -1.57
C GLY A 234 -13.70 -6.60 -2.01
N GLY A 235 -12.93 -6.95 -3.04
CA GLY A 235 -11.93 -6.06 -3.60
C GLY A 235 -11.41 -6.56 -4.94
N ILE A 236 -11.19 -5.64 -5.87
CA ILE A 236 -10.69 -5.92 -7.21
C ILE A 236 -9.58 -4.93 -7.59
N ILE A 237 -8.48 -5.47 -8.09
CA ILE A 237 -7.39 -4.72 -8.74
C ILE A 237 -7.28 -5.21 -10.17
N VAL A 238 -7.34 -4.28 -11.13
CA VAL A 238 -7.07 -4.53 -12.55
C VAL A 238 -5.81 -3.80 -13.01
N SER A 239 -5.09 -4.39 -13.96
CA SER A 239 -3.95 -3.73 -14.61
C SER A 239 -3.79 -4.19 -16.06
N ARG A 240 -2.77 -3.69 -16.77
CA ARG A 240 -2.48 -4.08 -18.16
C ARG A 240 -2.14 -5.57 -18.30
N ASN A 241 -1.44 -6.13 -17.31
CA ASN A 241 -0.78 -7.45 -17.40
C ASN A 241 -1.23 -8.46 -16.34
N CYS A 242 -1.91 -8.03 -15.26
CA CYS A 242 -2.49 -8.94 -14.27
C CYS A 242 -3.67 -8.32 -13.50
N ASN A 243 -4.57 -9.18 -13.01
CA ASN A 243 -5.74 -8.81 -12.23
C ASN A 243 -5.86 -9.71 -10.98
N VAL A 244 -6.40 -9.16 -9.90
CA VAL A 244 -6.66 -9.86 -8.63
C VAL A 244 -8.05 -9.48 -8.13
N ARG A 245 -8.83 -10.47 -7.66
CA ARG A 245 -10.13 -10.22 -7.03
C ARG A 245 -10.38 -11.16 -5.84
N PHE A 246 -11.07 -10.66 -4.82
CA PHE A 246 -11.70 -11.49 -3.79
C PHE A 246 -13.15 -11.03 -3.51
N GLU A 247 -13.99 -11.97 -3.07
CA GLU A 247 -15.39 -11.75 -2.69
C GLU A 247 -15.84 -12.73 -1.59
N LEU A 248 -16.96 -12.45 -0.92
CA LEU A 248 -17.66 -13.40 -0.03
C LEU A 248 -18.66 -14.33 -0.76
N TYR A 249 -18.75 -14.26 -2.08
CA TYR A 249 -19.60 -15.12 -2.91
C TYR A 249 -18.80 -15.69 -4.08
N LYS A 250 -19.20 -16.85 -4.60
CA LYS A 250 -18.54 -17.46 -5.76
C LYS A 250 -18.99 -16.77 -7.06
N TYR A 251 -18.03 -16.28 -7.84
CA TYR A 251 -18.25 -15.52 -9.09
C TYR A 251 -17.55 -16.13 -10.32
N TYR A 252 -16.98 -17.32 -10.17
CA TYR A 252 -16.30 -18.10 -11.21
C TYR A 252 -16.88 -19.51 -11.32
N ASN A 253 -16.83 -20.08 -12.52
CA ASN A 253 -17.52 -21.33 -12.86
C ASN A 253 -16.70 -22.60 -12.60
N THR A 254 -15.38 -22.47 -12.39
CA THR A 254 -14.51 -23.64 -12.18
C THR A 254 -14.59 -24.20 -10.75
N SER A 255 -14.14 -25.44 -10.57
CA SER A 255 -13.96 -26.07 -9.26
C SER A 255 -12.78 -25.41 -8.55
N SER A 256 -13.05 -24.83 -7.37
CA SER A 256 -12.07 -24.17 -6.53
C SER A 256 -11.37 -25.18 -5.62
N HIS A 257 -10.06 -25.03 -5.43
CA HIS A 257 -9.35 -25.77 -4.38
C HIS A 257 -9.60 -25.08 -3.03
N LEU A 258 -10.00 -25.88 -2.03
CA LEU A 258 -10.12 -25.41 -0.64
C LEU A 258 -8.72 -25.27 -0.04
N ILE A 259 -8.29 -24.04 0.17
CA ILE A 259 -7.03 -23.71 0.83
C ILE A 259 -7.27 -23.65 2.34
N THR A 260 -6.38 -24.26 3.11
CA THR A 260 -6.45 -24.28 4.57
C THR A 260 -5.54 -23.20 5.14
N PHE A 261 -6.10 -22.20 5.84
CA PHE A 261 -5.30 -21.22 6.55
C PHE A 261 -4.46 -21.92 7.63
N PRO A 262 -3.15 -21.63 7.76
CA PRO A 262 -2.33 -22.19 8.84
C PRO A 262 -2.80 -21.60 10.17
N THR A 263 -3.63 -22.34 10.90
CA THR A 263 -3.95 -21.98 12.28
C THR A 263 -2.65 -22.03 13.09
N PRO A 264 -2.33 -20.99 13.89
CA PRO A 264 -1.25 -21.09 14.85
C PRO A 264 -1.51 -22.32 15.72
N LYS A 265 -0.53 -23.23 15.86
CA LYS A 265 -0.64 -24.40 16.74
C LYS A 265 -1.23 -23.94 18.06
N GLY A 266 -2.46 -24.36 18.35
CA GLY A 266 -3.26 -23.77 19.40
C GLY A 266 -2.47 -23.74 20.69
N ARG A 267 -2.15 -22.54 21.18
CA ARG A 267 -1.63 -22.36 22.54
C ARG A 267 -2.72 -22.93 23.44
N SER A 268 -2.51 -24.15 23.92
CA SER A 268 -3.59 -24.92 24.53
C SER A 268 -4.22 -24.10 25.65
N ASN A 269 -5.52 -24.34 25.90
CA ASN A 269 -6.26 -23.61 26.91
C ASN A 269 -5.86 -24.02 28.35
N TRP A 270 -4.57 -24.31 28.57
CA TRP A 270 -3.86 -24.39 29.85
C TRP A 270 -4.33 -23.31 30.82
N LYS A 271 -4.57 -22.06 30.38
CA LYS A 271 -5.08 -21.01 31.27
C LYS A 271 -6.46 -21.37 31.88
N MET A 272 -7.39 -21.94 31.10
CA MET A 272 -8.69 -22.43 31.60
C MET A 272 -8.55 -23.73 32.41
N VAL A 273 -7.72 -24.67 31.95
CA VAL A 273 -7.49 -25.95 32.68
C VAL A 273 -6.81 -25.69 34.03
N ALA A 274 -5.85 -24.77 34.08
CA ALA A 274 -5.22 -24.30 35.31
C ALA A 274 -6.26 -23.64 36.22
N ILE A 275 -7.13 -22.75 35.74
CA ILE A 275 -8.18 -22.16 36.58
C ILE A 275 -9.08 -23.23 37.22
N ILE A 276 -9.49 -24.26 36.46
CA ILE A 276 -10.36 -25.33 36.95
C ILE A 276 -9.66 -26.31 37.91
N VAL A 277 -8.35 -26.57 37.72
CA VAL A 277 -7.60 -27.55 38.54
C VAL A 277 -6.85 -26.89 39.69
N PHE A 278 -6.15 -25.77 39.46
CA PHE A 278 -5.34 -25.11 40.48
C PHE A 278 -6.19 -24.46 41.58
N ILE A 279 -7.36 -23.88 41.28
CA ILE A 279 -8.16 -23.19 42.30
C ILE A 279 -8.68 -24.15 43.38
N PRO A 280 -9.33 -25.29 43.04
CA PRO A 280 -9.74 -26.27 44.05
C PRO A 280 -8.55 -26.82 44.85
N THR A 281 -7.40 -27.08 44.19
CA THR A 281 -6.21 -27.59 44.89
C THR A 281 -5.53 -26.55 45.78
N MET A 282 -5.52 -25.27 45.39
CA MET A 282 -5.07 -24.16 46.23
C MET A 282 -5.95 -24.01 47.47
N VAL A 283 -7.28 -24.03 47.31
CA VAL A 283 -8.20 -23.95 48.44
C VAL A 283 -8.02 -25.15 49.38
N LEU A 284 -7.93 -26.37 48.84
CA LEU A 284 -7.71 -27.58 49.64
C LEU A 284 -6.37 -27.56 50.39
N THR A 285 -5.28 -27.13 49.73
CA THR A 285 -3.96 -27.01 50.38
C THR A 285 -3.91 -25.89 51.41
N ILE A 286 -4.64 -24.80 51.23
CA ILE A 286 -4.79 -23.73 52.24
C ILE A 286 -5.62 -24.22 53.45
N VAL A 287 -6.68 -25.01 53.24
CA VAL A 287 -7.50 -25.58 54.33
C VAL A 287 -6.70 -26.63 55.12
N ILE A 288 -5.97 -27.52 54.44
CA ILE A 288 -5.10 -28.50 55.10
C ILE A 288 -3.93 -27.80 55.79
N GLY A 289 -3.30 -26.84 55.11
CA GLY A 289 -2.19 -26.04 55.63
C GLY A 289 -2.57 -25.21 56.86
N SER A 290 -3.73 -24.55 56.85
CA SER A 290 -4.25 -23.80 58.01
C SER A 290 -4.66 -24.73 59.16
N SER A 291 -5.23 -25.90 58.87
CA SER A 291 -5.54 -26.92 59.89
C SER A 291 -4.26 -27.43 60.57
N ILE A 292 -3.24 -27.79 59.79
CA ILE A 292 -1.92 -28.20 60.29
C ILE A 292 -1.23 -27.04 61.02
N PHE A 293 -1.36 -25.80 60.54
CA PHE A 293 -0.80 -24.61 61.18
C PHE A 293 -1.48 -24.31 62.51
N CYS A 294 -2.80 -24.44 62.63
CA CYS A 294 -3.53 -24.30 63.90
C CYS A 294 -3.15 -25.39 64.90
N LEU A 295 -3.02 -26.65 64.47
CA LEU A 295 -2.54 -27.75 65.30
C LEU A 295 -1.07 -27.55 65.73
N ARG A 296 -0.21 -27.07 64.82
CA ARG A 296 1.19 -26.70 65.14
C ARG A 296 1.28 -25.47 66.03
N ARG A 297 0.42 -24.46 65.88
CA ARG A 297 0.33 -23.26 66.74
C ARG A 297 -0.14 -23.62 68.15
N LYS A 298 -1.06 -24.59 68.28
CA LYS A 298 -1.46 -25.17 69.57
C LYS A 298 -0.31 -25.92 70.26
N ARG A 299 0.59 -26.57 69.50
CA ARG A 299 1.83 -27.20 70.03
C ARG A 299 3.03 -26.23 70.21
N ARG A 300 3.11 -25.13 69.44
CA ARG A 300 4.18 -24.12 69.52
C ARG A 300 3.94 -23.04 70.55
N ARG A 301 2.72 -22.86 71.08
CA ARG A 301 2.47 -21.94 72.20
C ARG A 301 3.09 -22.39 73.54
N GLN A 302 3.79 -23.52 73.54
CA GLN A 302 4.38 -24.18 74.71
C GLN A 302 5.92 -24.32 74.60
N ARG A 303 6.53 -23.77 73.55
CA ARG A 303 8.00 -23.68 73.37
C ARG A 303 8.35 -22.34 72.74
N ASP A 304 9.58 -21.89 72.97
CA ASP A 304 10.19 -20.70 72.35
C ASP A 304 9.79 -19.36 73.01
N MET A 305 9.90 -19.30 74.35
CA MET A 305 10.54 -18.16 75.00
C MET A 305 12.05 -18.36 74.95
N GLU A 306 12.68 -18.17 73.78
CA GLU A 306 14.08 -17.74 73.72
C GLU A 306 14.52 -17.19 72.35
N ARG A 307 15.13 -16.01 72.43
CA ARG A 307 16.31 -15.59 71.66
C ARG A 307 16.23 -15.46 70.13
N SER A 308 15.70 -14.31 69.73
CA SER A 308 16.23 -13.54 68.62
C SER A 308 17.74 -13.25 68.75
N HIS A 309 18.53 -13.49 67.69
CA HIS A 309 19.39 -12.51 67.00
C HIS A 309 20.15 -13.16 65.83
N LEU A 310 20.71 -12.33 64.94
CA LEU A 310 21.39 -12.66 63.67
C LEU A 310 20.46 -13.20 62.56
N THR A 311 20.53 -12.74 61.30
CA THR A 311 21.56 -11.92 60.63
C THR A 311 20.94 -10.98 59.58
N LEU A 312 21.48 -9.77 59.47
CA LEU A 312 21.21 -8.81 58.38
C LEU A 312 22.03 -9.12 57.12
N LEU A 313 21.82 -8.33 56.06
CA LEU A 313 22.51 -8.32 54.75
C LEU A 313 22.04 -9.45 53.79
N LYS A 314 21.62 -9.19 52.55
CA LYS A 314 22.22 -8.25 51.58
C LYS A 314 21.21 -7.76 50.53
N GLU A 315 21.56 -6.66 49.88
CA GLU A 315 20.75 -5.87 48.95
C GLU A 315 20.95 -6.24 47.45
N SER A 316 20.00 -5.77 46.63
CA SER A 316 20.11 -5.34 45.21
C SER A 316 20.83 -6.20 44.14
N ALA A 317 20.07 -6.59 43.10
CA ALA A 317 20.48 -6.53 41.68
C ALA A 317 19.27 -6.68 40.73
N SER A 318 19.21 -5.81 39.71
CA SER A 318 18.51 -6.02 38.42
C SER A 318 19.63 -6.16 37.35
N PRO A 319 19.45 -6.91 36.25
CA PRO A 319 18.87 -6.28 35.05
C PRO A 319 18.03 -7.22 34.14
N ILE A 320 17.42 -6.59 33.14
CA ILE A 320 16.63 -7.17 32.04
C ILE A 320 17.53 -7.92 31.04
N GLY A 321 17.02 -8.99 30.41
CA GLY A 321 17.65 -9.62 29.25
C GLY A 321 16.68 -10.53 28.48
N PHE A 322 16.40 -10.19 27.22
CA PHE A 322 15.64 -11.01 26.26
C PHE A 322 16.60 -11.59 25.22
N THR A 323 16.37 -12.82 24.76
CA THR A 323 17.20 -13.49 23.74
C THR A 323 16.38 -14.10 22.60
N THR A 324 17.03 -14.11 21.42
CA THR A 324 16.46 -14.27 20.08
C THR A 324 16.91 -15.58 19.44
N THR A 325 16.12 -16.12 18.50
CA THR A 325 16.54 -16.83 17.26
C THR A 325 15.28 -16.98 16.37
N GLU A 326 15.26 -16.94 15.03
CA GLU A 326 16.18 -16.59 13.92
C GLU A 326 15.27 -16.37 12.68
N GLU A 327 15.65 -15.78 11.55
CA GLU A 327 16.93 -15.24 11.07
C GLU A 327 16.82 -13.71 10.81
N GLY A 328 17.30 -13.21 9.66
CA GLY A 328 16.74 -12.02 8.97
C GLY A 328 17.42 -10.66 9.19
N GLN A 329 18.52 -10.61 9.93
CA GLN A 329 19.51 -9.51 10.03
C GLN A 329 19.02 -8.06 9.81
N LEU A 330 18.75 -7.36 10.91
CA LEU A 330 18.99 -5.92 10.99
C LEU A 330 20.42 -5.73 11.51
N VAL A 331 21.26 -4.99 10.78
CA VAL A 331 22.65 -4.72 11.24
C VAL A 331 22.58 -3.76 12.41
N SER A 332 23.17 -4.16 13.54
CA SER A 332 23.34 -3.28 14.70
C SER A 332 24.24 -2.10 14.33
N SER A 333 23.76 -0.90 14.64
CA SER A 333 24.53 0.34 14.65
C SER A 333 24.27 0.96 16.02
N GLU A 334 25.35 1.28 16.72
CA GLU A 334 25.28 1.97 18.01
C GLU A 334 24.95 3.46 17.77
N ASP A 335 24.40 4.13 18.79
CA ASP A 335 24.26 5.60 18.88
C ASP A 335 23.03 6.34 18.27
N LEU A 336 21.82 5.80 18.42
CA LEU A 336 20.59 6.61 18.40
C LEU A 336 19.72 6.38 19.67
N PRO A 337 19.44 7.42 20.49
CA PRO A 337 18.62 7.26 21.70
C PRO A 337 17.19 6.82 21.39
N PHE A 338 16.80 5.65 21.90
CA PHE A 338 15.40 5.26 21.98
C PHE A 338 14.73 5.99 23.15
N MET A 339 13.56 6.58 22.92
CA MET A 339 12.79 7.29 23.94
C MET A 339 11.44 6.60 24.14
N ASP A 340 11.08 6.38 25.41
CA ASP A 340 9.81 5.74 25.75
C ASP A 340 8.60 6.64 25.40
N LEU A 341 7.47 6.00 25.09
CA LEU A 341 6.26 6.69 24.67
C LEU A 341 5.67 7.59 25.76
N ASN A 342 5.89 7.30 27.04
CA ASN A 342 5.34 8.09 28.14
C ASN A 342 6.12 9.39 28.32
N THR A 343 7.44 9.36 28.16
CA THR A 343 8.29 10.57 28.08
C THR A 343 7.88 11.43 26.88
N ILE A 344 7.63 10.84 25.70
CA ILE A 344 7.18 11.59 24.51
C ILE A 344 5.78 12.18 24.71
N ARG A 345 4.84 11.43 25.30
CA ARG A 345 3.51 11.93 25.66
C ARG A 345 3.60 13.08 26.66
N ALA A 346 4.37 12.94 27.73
CA ALA A 346 4.56 14.02 28.71
C ALA A 346 5.16 15.27 28.05
N ALA A 347 6.17 15.11 27.20
CA ALA A 347 6.82 16.22 26.50
C ALA A 347 5.89 16.96 25.52
N THR A 348 4.90 16.28 24.93
CA THR A 348 4.01 16.83 23.89
C THR A 348 2.61 17.20 24.40
N ASP A 349 2.37 17.16 25.71
CA ASP A 349 1.04 17.25 26.33
C ASP A 349 0.05 16.23 25.70
N ASN A 350 0.43 14.96 25.71
CA ASN A 350 -0.29 13.83 25.11
C ASN A 350 -0.68 14.06 23.63
N PHE A 351 0.21 14.67 22.85
CA PHE A 351 -0.04 15.08 21.46
C PHE A 351 -1.20 16.07 21.29
N SER A 352 -1.35 17.01 22.23
CA SER A 352 -2.36 18.07 22.20
C SER A 352 -2.30 18.87 20.89
N ASP A 353 -3.47 19.20 20.33
CA ASP A 353 -3.55 20.02 19.11
C ASP A 353 -2.99 21.44 19.31
N SER A 354 -2.91 21.94 20.55
CA SER A 354 -2.23 23.22 20.86
C SER A 354 -0.72 23.18 20.57
N ASN A 355 -0.11 22.00 20.64
CA ASN A 355 1.29 21.77 20.32
C ASN A 355 1.51 21.40 18.84
N LYS A 356 0.47 21.32 18.00
CA LYS A 356 0.59 20.87 16.62
C LYS A 356 1.31 21.91 15.74
N LEU A 357 2.46 21.53 15.21
CA LEU A 357 3.29 22.35 14.32
C LEU A 357 2.87 22.25 12.85
N GLY A 358 2.34 21.10 12.45
CA GLY A 358 1.89 20.87 11.08
C GLY A 358 1.30 19.48 10.85
N GLN A 359 0.73 19.28 9.67
CA GLN A 359 0.16 18.01 9.21
C GLN A 359 0.44 17.85 7.71
N GLY A 360 0.97 16.69 7.32
CA GLY A 360 1.23 16.33 5.92
C GLY A 360 0.77 14.91 5.61
N GLY A 361 1.03 14.44 4.39
CA GLY A 361 0.68 13.07 3.96
C GLY A 361 1.36 11.96 4.78
N PHE A 362 2.40 12.33 5.55
CA PHE A 362 3.25 11.42 6.33
C PHE A 362 2.85 11.34 7.82
N GLY A 363 2.00 12.25 8.31
CA GLY A 363 1.56 12.30 9.71
C GLY A 363 1.42 13.71 10.28
N ASN A 364 1.29 13.78 11.60
CA ASN A 364 1.24 15.03 12.37
C ASN A 364 2.61 15.31 13.01
N VAL A 365 2.99 16.59 13.08
CA VAL A 365 4.19 17.03 13.79
C VAL A 365 3.77 17.88 14.99
N TYR A 366 4.29 17.56 16.17
CA TYR A 366 4.01 18.24 17.43
C TYR A 366 5.28 18.86 18.01
N LYS A 367 5.16 20.03 18.64
CA LYS A 367 6.18 20.57 19.53
C LYS A 367 6.16 19.75 20.81
N GLY A 368 7.33 19.52 21.38
CA GLY A 368 7.46 19.01 22.75
C GLY A 368 8.61 19.67 23.49
N VAL A 369 8.60 19.54 24.82
CA VAL A 369 9.66 20.01 25.70
C VAL A 369 10.07 18.85 26.60
N LEU A 370 11.33 18.42 26.49
CA LEU A 370 11.87 17.37 27.34
C LEU A 370 12.17 17.89 28.76
N THR A 371 12.37 16.98 29.71
CA THR A 371 12.60 17.29 31.15
C THR A 371 13.83 18.16 31.43
N ASN A 372 14.73 18.30 30.46
CA ASN A 372 15.89 19.20 30.47
C ASN A 372 15.64 20.53 29.72
N VAL A 373 14.38 20.94 29.54
CA VAL A 373 13.92 22.15 28.82
C VAL A 373 14.33 22.17 27.34
N LYS A 374 14.75 21.03 26.78
CA LYS A 374 15.09 20.92 25.36
C LYS A 374 13.83 20.84 24.51
N GLU A 375 13.62 21.85 23.67
CA GLU A 375 12.55 21.84 22.67
C GLU A 375 12.83 20.81 21.57
N ILE A 376 11.79 20.06 21.19
CA ILE A 376 11.83 19.02 20.17
C ILE A 376 10.65 19.11 19.22
N ALA A 377 10.80 18.58 18.01
CA ALA A 377 9.71 18.33 17.07
C ALA A 377 9.48 16.82 16.96
N VAL A 378 8.26 16.36 17.27
CA VAL A 378 7.87 14.95 17.27
C VAL A 378 6.99 14.68 16.05
N LYS A 379 7.54 14.01 15.04
CA LYS A 379 6.81 13.53 13.86
C LYS A 379 6.15 12.19 14.22
N ARG A 380 4.83 12.21 14.45
CA ARG A 380 4.01 11.02 14.70
C ARG A 380 3.49 10.50 13.36
N LEU A 381 4.12 9.43 12.89
CA LEU A 381 3.81 8.83 11.60
C LEU A 381 2.43 8.19 11.61
N SER A 382 1.74 8.24 10.48
CA SER A 382 0.37 7.72 10.40
C SER A 382 0.31 6.21 10.64
N ILE A 383 -0.47 5.80 11.65
CA ILE A 383 -0.77 4.40 11.99
C ILE A 383 -1.35 3.64 10.78
N LYS A 384 -2.04 4.33 9.88
CA LYS A 384 -2.84 3.73 8.79
C LYS A 384 -2.09 3.56 7.46
N SER A 385 -0.81 3.90 7.34
CA SER A 385 -0.09 3.81 6.06
C SER A 385 1.11 2.85 6.10
N TRP A 386 1.21 1.99 5.08
CA TRP A 386 2.41 1.18 4.83
C TRP A 386 3.61 2.04 4.44
N GLN A 387 3.34 3.23 3.89
CA GLN A 387 4.33 4.26 3.64
C GLN A 387 5.06 4.67 4.93
N GLY A 388 4.35 4.86 6.04
CA GLY A 388 4.96 5.25 7.33
C GLY A 388 5.98 4.25 7.88
N LEU A 389 5.92 2.96 7.49
CA LEU A 389 6.93 1.97 7.89
C LEU A 389 8.17 1.98 6.98
N GLU A 390 8.02 2.21 5.67
CA GLU A 390 9.18 2.39 4.77
C GLU A 390 9.84 3.75 5.02
N GLU A 391 9.06 4.81 5.28
CA GLU A 391 9.53 6.14 5.68
C GLU A 391 10.25 6.11 7.03
N PHE A 392 9.69 5.43 8.05
CA PHE A 392 10.38 5.24 9.34
C PHE A 392 11.72 4.54 9.15
N LYS A 393 11.77 3.45 8.36
CA LYS A 393 13.03 2.74 8.07
C LYS A 393 14.00 3.61 7.27
N ASN A 394 13.53 4.39 6.30
CA ASN A 394 14.36 5.31 5.53
C ASN A 394 14.93 6.40 6.44
N GLU A 395 14.10 7.19 7.13
CA GLU A 395 14.54 8.27 8.03
C GLU A 395 15.46 7.76 9.13
N PHE A 396 15.17 6.60 9.72
CA PHE A 396 16.03 5.97 10.73
C PHE A 396 17.41 5.57 10.16
N ILE A 397 17.46 4.80 9.07
CA ILE A 397 18.72 4.28 8.48
C ILE A 397 19.56 5.39 7.82
N LEU A 398 18.90 6.44 7.30
CA LEU A 398 19.56 7.58 6.65
C LEU A 398 20.10 8.58 7.67
N ILE A 399 19.26 9.09 8.56
CA ILE A 399 19.61 10.28 9.37
C ILE A 399 20.57 9.93 10.52
N GLU A 400 20.58 8.68 10.99
CA GLU A 400 21.64 8.13 11.85
C GLU A 400 23.06 8.47 11.34
N LYS A 401 23.24 8.47 10.02
CA LYS A 401 24.54 8.61 9.35
C LYS A 401 24.78 10.00 8.78
N LEU A 402 23.88 10.94 9.06
CA LEU A 402 23.91 12.30 8.51
C LEU A 402 23.96 13.34 9.62
N GLN A 403 25.16 13.90 9.82
CA GLN A 403 25.40 14.99 10.75
C GLN A 403 26.03 16.14 9.99
N HIS A 404 25.23 17.14 9.64
CA HIS A 404 25.70 18.32 8.92
C HIS A 404 24.84 19.54 9.29
N ARG A 405 25.47 20.72 9.38
CA ARG A 405 24.84 21.95 9.89
C ARG A 405 23.61 22.41 9.09
N ASN A 406 23.51 22.01 7.83
CA ASN A 406 22.41 22.34 6.93
C ASN A 406 21.43 21.16 6.70
N LEU A 407 21.42 20.16 7.59
CA LEU A 407 20.38 19.11 7.65
C LEU A 407 19.73 19.12 9.04
N VAL A 408 18.44 18.78 9.13
CA VAL A 408 17.73 18.69 10.41
C VAL A 408 18.11 17.39 11.13
N ARG A 409 18.62 17.53 12.36
CA ARG A 409 19.13 16.38 13.13
C ARG A 409 18.00 15.56 13.77
N LEU A 410 17.97 14.26 13.49
CA LEU A 410 17.22 13.27 14.29
C LEU A 410 17.92 13.10 15.66
N LEU A 411 17.16 13.26 16.74
CA LEU A 411 17.62 13.14 18.13
C LEU A 411 17.33 11.77 18.74
N GLY A 412 16.38 11.02 18.17
CA GLY A 412 15.94 9.73 18.66
C GLY A 412 14.67 9.23 17.97
N CYS A 413 14.24 8.03 18.34
CA CYS A 413 12.97 7.46 17.90
C CYS A 413 12.20 6.85 19.08
N GLY A 414 10.89 6.70 18.92
CA GLY A 414 10.02 5.98 19.85
C GLY A 414 9.13 5.01 19.09
N MET A 415 9.02 3.78 19.58
CA MET A 415 8.23 2.72 18.95
C MET A 415 7.60 1.81 20.00
N GLU A 416 6.27 1.87 20.16
CA GLU A 416 5.52 1.01 21.07
C GLU A 416 4.18 0.62 20.41
N GLY A 417 3.97 -0.69 20.24
CA GLY A 417 2.82 -1.20 19.49
C GLY A 417 2.82 -0.71 18.04
N GLU A 418 1.79 0.04 17.66
CA GLU A 418 1.68 0.61 16.31
C GLU A 418 2.27 2.02 16.18
N GLU A 419 2.53 2.71 17.29
CA GLU A 419 3.08 4.07 17.29
C GLU A 419 4.52 4.09 16.74
N LYS A 420 4.80 5.04 15.84
CA LYS A 420 6.13 5.26 15.25
C LYS A 420 6.41 6.76 15.28
N LEU A 421 7.39 7.13 16.09
CA LEU A 421 7.70 8.50 16.46
C LEU A 421 9.15 8.79 16.10
N LEU A 422 9.38 9.89 15.40
CA LEU A 422 10.72 10.42 15.10
C LEU A 422 10.86 11.76 15.81
N ILE A 423 11.91 11.89 16.63
CA ILE A 423 12.17 13.06 17.46
C ILE A 423 13.29 13.86 16.81
N TYR A 424 12.99 15.07 16.39
CA TYR A 424 13.90 16.01 15.75
C TYR A 424 14.24 17.18 16.67
N GLU A 425 15.35 17.87 16.39
CA GLU A 425 15.56 19.22 16.92
C GLU A 425 14.45 20.17 16.45
N PHE A 426 13.99 21.04 17.35
CA PHE A 426 12.95 22.01 17.03
C PHE A 426 13.48 23.15 16.16
N MET A 427 12.69 23.57 15.17
CA MET A 427 13.00 24.65 14.23
C MET A 427 12.06 25.84 14.48
N PRO A 428 12.48 26.87 15.24
CA PRO A 428 11.60 27.94 15.68
C PRO A 428 11.06 28.80 14.53
N ASN A 429 11.85 28.98 13.47
CA ASN A 429 11.47 29.74 12.28
C ASN A 429 10.77 28.88 11.22
N LYS A 430 10.29 27.68 11.57
CA LYS A 430 9.43 26.83 10.70
C LYS A 430 10.06 26.57 9.32
N SER A 431 9.23 26.48 8.27
CA SER A 431 9.61 26.11 6.90
C SER A 431 9.71 27.31 5.95
N LEU A 432 10.58 27.20 4.96
CA LEU A 432 10.91 28.27 4.01
C LEU A 432 9.73 28.66 3.10
N ASP A 433 8.81 27.74 2.82
CA ASP A 433 7.57 28.04 2.06
C ASP A 433 6.73 29.14 2.72
N ILE A 434 6.70 29.20 4.06
CA ILE A 434 6.00 30.26 4.79
C ILE A 434 6.59 31.64 4.45
N PHE A 435 7.92 31.77 4.32
CA PHE A 435 8.56 33.04 3.96
C PHE A 435 8.52 33.34 2.47
N ILE A 436 8.51 32.30 1.62
CA ILE A 436 8.44 32.49 0.17
C ILE A 436 7.02 32.88 -0.28
N PHE A 437 5.96 32.36 0.35
CA PHE A 437 4.58 32.58 -0.12
C PHE A 437 3.79 33.65 0.65
N ASP A 438 4.07 33.89 1.93
CA ASP A 438 3.46 34.99 2.70
C ASP A 438 4.21 36.32 2.45
N ALA A 439 3.48 37.39 2.12
CA ALA A 439 4.08 38.66 1.75
C ALA A 439 4.73 39.42 2.93
N GLU A 440 4.17 39.32 4.14
CA GLU A 440 4.71 39.97 5.34
C GLU A 440 5.94 39.22 5.86
N ARG A 441 5.96 37.90 5.73
CA ARG A 441 7.13 37.05 6.02
C ARG A 441 8.24 37.25 4.99
N ARG A 442 7.91 37.39 3.70
CA ARG A 442 8.89 37.62 2.63
C ARG A 442 9.68 38.92 2.87
N ALA A 443 9.02 39.96 3.37
CA ALA A 443 9.66 41.22 3.73
C ALA A 443 10.67 41.13 4.90
N GLN A 444 10.71 40.01 5.62
CA GLN A 444 11.69 39.74 6.69
C GLN A 444 12.97 39.07 6.15
N LEU A 445 12.99 38.66 4.89
CA LEU A 445 14.18 38.12 4.22
C LEU A 445 14.88 39.25 3.45
N ASP A 446 15.93 39.81 4.03
CA ASP A 446 16.88 40.62 3.25
C ASP A 446 17.72 39.74 2.31
N TRP A 447 18.43 40.39 1.38
CA TRP A 447 19.21 39.68 0.37
C TRP A 447 20.35 38.83 0.97
N GLU A 448 20.94 39.27 2.08
CA GLU A 448 22.00 38.52 2.76
C GLU A 448 21.45 37.24 3.41
N THR A 449 20.31 37.33 4.10
CA THR A 449 19.59 36.18 4.67
C THR A 449 19.15 35.23 3.55
N TYR A 450 18.61 35.76 2.45
CA TYR A 450 18.18 34.95 1.31
C TYR A 450 19.34 34.20 0.64
N TYR A 451 20.48 34.88 0.44
CA TYR A 451 21.71 34.27 -0.06
C TYR A 451 22.25 33.19 0.91
N ASN A 452 22.23 33.46 2.22
CA ASN A 452 22.67 32.51 3.24
C ASN A 452 21.77 31.26 3.29
N ILE A 453 20.46 31.41 3.07
CA ILE A 453 19.50 30.30 2.91
C ILE A 453 19.86 29.45 1.67
N ILE A 454 20.03 30.07 0.50
CA ILE A 454 20.42 29.35 -0.74
C ILE A 454 21.76 28.62 -0.55
N SER A 455 22.75 29.31 0.02
CA SER A 455 24.08 28.76 0.32
C SER A 455 23.99 27.58 1.31
N GLY A 456 23.11 27.68 2.31
CA GLY A 456 22.82 26.60 3.26
C GLY A 456 22.23 25.36 2.57
N ILE A 457 21.21 25.53 1.73
CA ILE A 457 20.60 24.42 0.97
C ILE A 457 21.64 23.79 0.03
N ALA A 458 22.41 24.61 -0.71
CA ALA A 458 23.46 24.12 -1.62
C ALA A 458 24.52 23.28 -0.89
N ARG A 459 24.99 23.72 0.29
CA ARG A 459 25.91 22.94 1.15
C ARG A 459 25.27 21.66 1.68
N GLY A 460 24.00 21.70 2.07
CA GLY A 460 23.25 20.51 2.49
C GLY A 460 23.15 19.46 1.37
N LEU A 461 22.88 19.89 0.13
CA LEU A 461 22.84 19.02 -1.04
C LEU A 461 24.23 18.51 -1.45
N LEU A 462 25.28 19.35 -1.39
CA LEU A 462 26.65 18.92 -1.65
C LEU A 462 27.06 17.81 -0.68
N TYR A 463 26.79 18.01 0.61
CA TYR A 463 27.06 17.01 1.64
C TYR A 463 26.34 15.69 1.36
N LEU A 464 25.04 15.71 1.02
CA LEU A 464 24.29 14.49 0.69
C LEU A 464 24.79 13.76 -0.57
N HIS A 465 25.29 14.50 -1.56
CA HIS A 465 25.68 13.93 -2.85
C HIS A 465 27.15 13.50 -2.92
N GLU A 466 28.05 14.18 -2.23
CA GLU A 466 29.50 14.01 -2.38
C GLU A 466 30.23 13.75 -1.06
N ASP A 467 29.98 14.53 0.00
CA ASP A 467 30.79 14.46 1.24
C ASP A 467 30.31 13.41 2.26
N SER A 468 29.06 12.93 2.18
CA SER A 468 28.55 11.91 3.09
C SER A 468 29.05 10.51 2.71
N ARG A 469 29.42 9.71 3.73
CA ARG A 469 29.93 8.32 3.61
C ARG A 469 29.11 7.41 2.69
N LEU A 470 27.83 7.72 2.51
CA LEU A 470 26.93 7.11 1.54
C LEU A 470 26.34 8.22 0.68
N ARG A 471 26.31 8.04 -0.65
CA ARG A 471 25.71 9.02 -1.55
C ARG A 471 24.19 8.94 -1.47
N ILE A 472 23.53 10.06 -1.17
CA ILE A 472 22.10 10.12 -0.86
C ILE A 472 21.43 11.15 -1.75
N ILE A 473 20.27 10.79 -2.32
CA ILE A 473 19.45 11.70 -3.12
C ILE A 473 18.12 11.91 -2.38
N HIS A 474 17.72 13.17 -2.19
CA HIS A 474 16.57 13.55 -1.36
C HIS A 474 15.22 13.16 -2.00
N ARG A 475 15.07 13.40 -3.31
CA ARG A 475 13.88 13.11 -4.15
C ARG A 475 12.59 13.87 -3.82
N ASP A 476 12.46 14.53 -2.67
CA ASP A 476 11.35 15.45 -2.37
C ASP A 476 11.85 16.78 -1.77
N LEU A 477 12.87 17.38 -2.39
CA LEU A 477 13.31 18.73 -2.02
C LEU A 477 12.30 19.77 -2.53
N LYS A 478 11.78 20.58 -1.60
CA LYS A 478 10.79 21.64 -1.84
C LYS A 478 10.85 22.65 -0.69
N PRO A 479 10.28 23.87 -0.81
CA PRO A 479 10.44 24.89 0.23
C PRO A 479 9.82 24.50 1.58
N SER A 480 8.76 23.68 1.60
CA SER A 480 8.19 23.15 2.85
C SER A 480 9.05 22.09 3.55
N ASN A 481 10.05 21.53 2.86
CA ASN A 481 11.01 20.56 3.42
C ASN A 481 12.36 21.22 3.77
N VAL A 482 12.50 22.54 3.61
CA VAL A 482 13.63 23.33 4.12
C VAL A 482 13.14 24.07 5.36
N LEU A 483 13.70 23.75 6.52
CA LEU A 483 13.39 24.41 7.78
C LEU A 483 14.45 25.46 8.12
N LEU A 484 14.06 26.45 8.93
CA LEU A 484 14.91 27.55 9.38
C LEU A 484 15.08 27.45 10.91
N ASP A 485 16.32 27.45 11.37
CA ASP A 485 16.62 27.53 12.80
C ASP A 485 16.58 28.98 13.32
N HIS A 486 16.93 29.17 14.59
CA HIS A 486 16.92 30.47 15.26
C HIS A 486 17.81 31.55 14.61
N GLU A 487 18.84 31.18 13.84
CA GLU A 487 19.75 32.11 13.14
C GLU A 487 19.35 32.26 11.65
N MET A 488 18.14 31.82 11.28
CA MET A 488 17.64 31.73 9.89
C MET A 488 18.50 30.83 8.99
N VAL A 489 19.27 29.90 9.57
CA VAL A 489 20.08 28.96 8.80
C VAL A 489 19.20 27.85 8.23
N ALA A 490 19.31 27.64 6.92
CA ALA A 490 18.55 26.61 6.21
C ALA A 490 19.03 25.19 6.53
N LYS A 491 18.08 24.34 6.92
CA LYS A 491 18.27 22.91 7.19
C LYS A 491 17.28 22.05 6.40
N ILE A 492 17.79 21.11 5.60
CA ILE A 492 16.97 20.18 4.82
C ILE A 492 16.38 19.09 5.75
N SER A 493 15.11 18.77 5.53
CA SER A 493 14.31 17.83 6.33
C SER A 493 13.47 16.88 5.46
N ASP A 494 12.82 15.90 6.10
CA ASP A 494 11.84 14.98 5.48
C ASP A 494 12.45 13.94 4.51
N PHE A 495 13.39 13.15 5.04
CA PHE A 495 14.13 12.11 4.31
C PHE A 495 13.34 10.81 4.05
N GLY A 496 12.05 10.72 4.40
CA GLY A 496 11.24 9.51 4.21
C GLY A 496 11.23 8.98 2.77
N MET A 497 11.48 9.88 1.81
CA MET A 497 11.56 9.58 0.38
C MET A 497 12.98 9.43 -0.16
N ALA A 498 14.04 9.67 0.63
CA ALA A 498 15.42 9.65 0.13
C ALA A 498 15.94 8.24 -0.19
N ARG A 499 17.06 8.14 -0.93
CA ARG A 499 17.66 6.85 -1.36
C ARG A 499 19.19 6.86 -1.26
N ILE A 500 19.73 5.75 -0.76
CA ILE A 500 21.15 5.45 -0.62
C ILE A 500 21.72 4.83 -1.90
N PHE A 501 22.92 5.27 -2.28
CA PHE A 501 23.77 4.71 -3.34
C PHE A 501 25.12 4.33 -2.73
N GLY A 502 25.60 3.11 -2.99
CA GLY A 502 26.96 2.71 -2.62
C GLY A 502 28.01 3.32 -3.55
N GLU A 503 29.25 3.45 -3.08
CA GLU A 503 30.35 4.18 -3.77
C GLU A 503 30.57 3.76 -5.24
N ASN A 504 30.34 2.49 -5.57
CA ASN A 504 30.50 1.96 -6.93
C ASN A 504 29.18 1.84 -7.74
N GLN A 505 28.05 2.38 -7.27
CA GLN A 505 26.74 2.22 -7.92
C GLN A 505 26.22 3.50 -8.59
N ASN A 506 26.42 3.60 -9.92
CA ASN A 506 25.89 4.71 -10.73
C ASN A 506 24.39 4.63 -11.08
N LYS A 507 23.69 3.58 -10.64
CA LYS A 507 22.25 3.33 -10.86
C LYS A 507 21.66 2.59 -9.66
N ALA A 508 20.55 3.08 -9.14
CA ALA A 508 19.65 2.31 -8.29
C ALA A 508 18.30 2.19 -9.00
N ASN A 509 17.78 0.97 -9.15
CA ASN A 509 16.45 0.74 -9.71
C ASN A 509 15.40 1.00 -8.62
N THR A 510 14.63 2.08 -8.75
CA THR A 510 13.57 2.43 -7.81
C THR A 510 12.22 1.96 -8.33
N ARG A 511 11.46 1.16 -7.57
CA ARG A 511 10.15 0.63 -8.01
C ARG A 511 9.02 1.69 -8.13
N ARG A 512 9.22 2.92 -7.65
CA ARG A 512 8.19 3.99 -7.61
C ARG A 512 8.82 5.36 -7.87
N VAL A 513 8.15 6.19 -8.68
CA VAL A 513 8.42 7.64 -8.83
C VAL A 513 7.84 8.36 -7.63
N VAL A 514 8.59 9.29 -7.04
CA VAL A 514 8.21 10.02 -5.82
C VAL A 514 8.77 11.44 -5.87
N GLY A 515 8.12 12.36 -5.16
CA GLY A 515 8.44 13.78 -5.10
C GLY A 515 7.21 14.62 -5.44
N THR A 516 7.17 15.86 -4.94
CA THR A 516 6.04 16.77 -5.08
C THR A 516 5.89 17.22 -6.53
N LEU A 517 4.70 17.01 -7.11
CA LEU A 517 4.51 16.90 -8.56
C LEU A 517 5.09 18.08 -9.37
N VAL A 518 4.96 19.30 -8.85
CA VAL A 518 5.43 20.55 -9.48
C VAL A 518 6.96 20.63 -9.60
N PHE A 519 7.70 20.02 -8.67
CA PHE A 519 9.17 20.06 -8.60
C PHE A 519 9.85 18.82 -9.23
N LEU A 520 9.08 17.88 -9.80
CA LEU A 520 9.61 16.71 -10.50
C LEU A 520 10.15 17.05 -11.89
N HIS A 521 11.35 16.53 -12.22
CA HIS A 521 11.92 16.63 -13.56
C HIS A 521 11.00 16.02 -14.63
N VAL A 522 10.93 16.65 -15.81
CA VAL A 522 10.07 16.19 -16.93
C VAL A 522 10.32 14.72 -17.31
N LYS A 523 11.58 14.23 -17.32
CA LYS A 523 11.84 12.80 -17.56
C LYS A 523 11.64 11.88 -16.34
N GLN A 524 11.51 12.39 -15.12
CA GLN A 524 11.01 11.58 -14.00
C GLN A 524 9.49 11.38 -14.09
N ARG A 525 8.76 12.37 -14.62
CA ARG A 525 7.33 12.23 -14.96
C ARG A 525 7.08 11.24 -16.11
N ILE A 526 8.01 11.11 -17.06
CA ILE A 526 7.82 10.30 -18.31
C ILE A 526 8.54 8.94 -18.30
N HIS A 527 9.67 8.75 -17.59
CA HIS A 527 10.46 7.50 -17.64
C HIS A 527 10.66 6.92 -16.24
N GLY A 528 9.58 6.36 -15.66
CA GLY A 528 9.61 5.76 -14.34
C GLY A 528 10.79 4.79 -14.12
N SER A 529 11.34 4.80 -12.90
CA SER A 529 12.24 3.78 -12.35
C SER A 529 13.75 3.84 -12.67
N ARG A 530 14.29 4.89 -13.31
CA ARG A 530 15.76 5.09 -13.45
C ARG A 530 16.28 6.39 -12.83
N VAL A 531 16.74 6.32 -11.58
CA VAL A 531 17.61 7.36 -11.00
C VAL A 531 19.01 7.21 -11.57
N ARG A 532 19.49 8.22 -12.29
CA ARG A 532 20.90 8.34 -12.73
C ARG A 532 21.59 9.43 -11.92
N ASN A 533 22.64 9.02 -11.21
CA ASN A 533 23.53 9.80 -10.34
C ASN A 533 23.57 11.31 -10.69
N GLY A 534 24.28 11.72 -11.75
CA GLY A 534 24.45 13.13 -12.09
C GLY A 534 23.23 13.90 -12.63
N ARG A 535 22.09 13.26 -12.95
CA ARG A 535 20.92 13.97 -13.55
C ARG A 535 19.85 14.38 -12.54
N ASN A 536 19.74 13.68 -11.43
CA ASN A 536 18.83 14.10 -10.35
C ASN A 536 19.46 15.22 -9.52
N ILE A 537 20.78 15.18 -9.30
CA ILE A 537 21.57 16.27 -8.74
C ILE A 537 21.33 17.57 -9.52
N LEU A 538 21.41 17.52 -10.86
CA LEU A 538 21.07 18.64 -11.75
C LEU A 538 19.61 19.13 -11.64
N CYS A 539 18.67 18.32 -11.15
CA CYS A 539 17.29 18.76 -10.93
C CYS A 539 17.09 19.39 -9.56
N GLU A 540 17.71 18.86 -8.50
CA GLU A 540 17.67 19.50 -7.17
C GLU A 540 18.43 20.84 -7.20
N ILE A 541 19.55 20.91 -7.93
CA ILE A 541 20.25 22.18 -8.27
C ILE A 541 19.41 23.05 -9.22
N GLY A 542 18.73 22.46 -10.21
CA GLY A 542 17.88 23.19 -11.16
C GLY A 542 16.63 23.82 -10.54
N CYS A 543 16.05 23.18 -9.52
CA CYS A 543 15.01 23.79 -8.67
C CYS A 543 15.58 24.95 -7.86
N LEU A 544 16.80 24.81 -7.32
CA LEU A 544 17.50 25.90 -6.64
C LEU A 544 17.71 27.11 -7.58
N GLN A 545 18.14 26.85 -8.83
CA GLN A 545 18.28 27.89 -9.85
C GLN A 545 16.93 28.52 -10.21
N LEU A 546 15.87 27.74 -10.40
CA LEU A 546 14.53 28.30 -10.66
C LEU A 546 14.06 29.21 -9.52
N TRP A 547 14.28 28.81 -8.26
CA TRP A 547 13.93 29.66 -7.11
C TRP A 547 14.68 31.00 -7.17
N CYS A 548 15.99 30.98 -7.46
CA CYS A 548 16.81 32.19 -7.61
C CYS A 548 16.40 33.10 -8.81
N TYR A 549 15.62 32.60 -9.77
CA TYR A 549 15.15 33.36 -10.94
C TYR A 549 13.69 33.84 -10.80
N THR A 550 12.96 33.41 -9.76
CA THR A 550 11.54 33.76 -9.53
C THR A 550 11.30 34.60 -8.28
N SER A 551 12.38 34.91 -7.54
CA SER A 551 12.46 35.85 -6.42
C SER A 551 13.20 37.11 -6.83
#